data_AF-A0A7I8WUD8-F1
#
_entry.id   AF-A0A7I8WUD8-F1
#
_cell.length_a   1.000
_cell.length_b   1.000
_cell.length_c   1.000
_cell.angle_alpha   90.00
_cell.angle_beta   90.00
_cell.angle_gamma   90.00
#
_symmetry.space_group_name_H-M   'P 1'
#
loop_
_entity.id
_entity.type
_entity.pdbx_description
1 polymer ?
#
loop_
_entity_poly.entity_id
_entity_poly.type
_entity_poly.pdbx_seq_one_letter_code
_entity_poly.pdbx_strand_id
1 'polypeptide(L)'
;MTRLSRHCANYFYIFTGCAILIFISLHSSEEHVTIVYKRSSEQERPKFTAPPKACQPVTLQEVIRQNSQPIRKLDYGNTTSFKNYCNKNRRCIRGFANVKHDQYLWTFPKSKTLVCQIKKNMSQLLLSIFCFLNDELDFLYGGKSLTGDVFNQGCGANKYPSQQKAMKGIKDTKGWNSMVLVREPVDRILSTFMHFCVVGDYIEPNVCEKRCHGCGVNMTCFLENQWLLLRKMSGKPEKKLGEITEHAYPQTWRCGFTAKNVKNYTILRYYSDVSSFFPQIKRYLESHGTSKKALNYIKTSMKNERTPHSTVLLSHRQYLEKRLRSSSYLMDIVMHMFYYDYTAFGFKFPKIPME
;
A
#
# COMPACT_ATOMS: atom_id res chain seq x y z
N MET A 1 -43.07 17.40 -66.77
CA MET A 1 -42.55 16.03 -66.52
C MET A 1 -42.49 15.82 -65.02
N THR A 2 -42.93 14.65 -64.57
CA THR A 2 -43.50 14.32 -63.25
C THR A 2 -42.50 13.92 -62.16
N ARG A 3 -42.92 14.13 -60.88
CA ARG A 3 -42.74 13.33 -59.62
C ARG A 3 -42.25 14.18 -58.43
N LEU A 4 -43.01 14.31 -57.33
CA LEU A 4 -43.20 13.38 -56.19
C LEU A 4 -41.87 13.00 -55.52
N SER A 5 -41.64 13.08 -54.19
CA SER A 5 -42.51 13.26 -53.02
C SER A 5 -41.66 13.42 -51.73
N ARG A 6 -42.32 13.89 -50.64
CA ARG A 6 -42.08 13.59 -49.19
C ARG A 6 -40.79 14.21 -48.56
N HIS A 7 -40.79 14.82 -47.36
CA HIS A 7 -41.49 14.50 -46.12
C HIS A 7 -41.67 15.72 -45.18
N CYS A 8 -42.87 15.85 -44.59
CA CYS A 8 -43.13 16.38 -43.23
C CYS A 8 -42.86 15.23 -42.21
N ALA A 9 -42.54 15.38 -40.92
CA ALA A 9 -42.28 16.51 -40.04
C ALA A 9 -41.63 15.99 -38.73
N ASN A 10 -40.79 16.84 -38.11
CA ASN A 10 -40.61 17.15 -36.68
C ASN A 10 -40.69 16.05 -35.60
N TYR A 11 -39.66 15.92 -34.75
CA TYR A 11 -39.53 16.75 -33.52
C TYR A 11 -38.12 16.64 -32.90
N PHE A 12 -37.61 17.79 -32.46
CA PHE A 12 -36.33 18.03 -31.78
C PHE A 12 -36.35 17.59 -30.31
N TYR A 13 -35.20 17.19 -29.76
CA TYR A 13 -34.62 17.80 -28.54
C TYR A 13 -33.09 17.60 -28.50
N ILE A 14 -32.41 18.67 -28.07
CA ILE A 14 -30.98 18.96 -28.18
C ILE A 14 -30.19 18.32 -27.04
N PHE A 15 -29.07 17.66 -27.34
CA PHE A 15 -27.87 17.68 -26.50
C PHE A 15 -26.64 17.75 -27.41
N THR A 16 -25.83 18.79 -27.18
CA THR A 16 -24.63 19.16 -27.91
C THR A 16 -23.44 18.27 -27.54
N GLY A 17 -22.67 17.83 -28.55
CA GLY A 17 -21.40 17.13 -28.37
C GLY A 17 -21.02 16.31 -29.60
N CYS A 18 -20.45 16.98 -30.61
CA CYS A 18 -20.14 16.45 -31.94
C CYS A 18 -19.31 15.16 -31.96
N ALA A 19 -19.81 14.17 -32.72
CA ALA A 19 -19.02 13.12 -33.34
C ALA A 19 -18.20 13.68 -34.52
N ILE A 20 -16.95 13.22 -34.66
CA ILE A 20 -16.08 13.56 -35.80
C ILE A 20 -16.31 12.53 -36.90
N LEU A 21 -16.81 12.98 -38.06
CA LEU A 21 -16.84 12.23 -39.32
C LEU A 21 -15.55 12.50 -40.08
N ILE A 22 -14.81 11.44 -40.44
CA ILE A 22 -13.61 11.52 -41.28
C ILE A 22 -14.03 11.15 -42.71
N PHE A 23 -13.86 12.08 -43.66
CA PHE A 23 -13.89 11.80 -45.09
C PHE A 23 -12.44 11.73 -45.59
N ILE A 24 -12.08 10.63 -46.27
CA ILE A 24 -10.82 10.51 -47.01
C ILE A 24 -11.17 10.52 -48.49
N SER A 25 -10.69 11.53 -49.22
CA SER A 25 -10.55 11.47 -50.68
C SER A 25 -9.07 11.59 -51.02
N LEU A 26 -8.56 10.59 -51.71
CA LEU A 26 -7.23 10.55 -52.30
C LEU A 26 -7.21 11.43 -53.55
N HIS A 27 -6.36 12.45 -53.61
CA HIS A 27 -5.72 12.93 -54.85
C HIS A 27 -4.43 13.70 -54.52
N SER A 28 -3.44 13.54 -55.40
CA SER A 28 -2.05 13.95 -55.23
C SER A 28 -1.82 15.46 -55.41
N SER A 29 -1.14 16.07 -54.45
CA SER A 29 -0.10 17.10 -54.65
C SER A 29 0.51 17.43 -53.29
N GLU A 30 1.83 17.56 -53.25
CA GLU A 30 2.59 17.95 -52.06
C GLU A 30 2.13 19.30 -51.52
N GLU A 31 1.46 19.31 -50.37
CA GLU A 31 1.36 20.48 -49.51
C GLU A 31 1.66 20.07 -48.08
N HIS A 32 2.64 20.75 -47.48
CA HIS A 32 2.98 20.64 -46.08
C HIS A 32 1.77 20.98 -45.21
N VAL A 33 1.09 19.95 -44.68
CA VAL A 33 0.05 20.12 -43.66
C VAL A 33 0.72 20.58 -42.36
N THR A 34 0.74 21.89 -42.15
CA THR A 34 1.08 22.47 -40.86
C THR A 34 -0.10 22.27 -39.92
N ILE A 35 -0.01 21.29 -39.03
CA ILE A 35 -1.03 21.07 -37.98
C ILE A 35 -0.90 22.19 -36.95
N VAL A 36 -1.71 23.24 -37.11
CA VAL A 36 -1.84 24.31 -36.12
C VAL A 36 -2.68 23.78 -34.95
N TYR A 37 -2.02 23.39 -33.87
CA TYR A 37 -2.69 23.15 -32.58
C TYR A 37 -3.23 24.48 -32.06
N LYS A 38 -4.53 24.74 -32.26
CA LYS A 38 -5.23 25.82 -31.58
C LYS A 38 -5.39 25.41 -30.11
N ARG A 39 -4.45 25.83 -29.27
CA ARG A 39 -4.49 25.67 -27.81
C ARG A 39 -5.79 26.34 -27.33
N SER A 40 -6.79 25.54 -26.99
CA SER A 40 -7.98 26.04 -26.31
C SER A 40 -7.53 26.75 -25.04
N SER A 41 -8.05 27.96 -24.85
CA SER A 41 -7.94 28.84 -23.69
C SER A 41 -7.49 28.16 -22.41
N GLU A 42 -6.53 28.80 -21.73
CA GLU A 42 -6.13 28.53 -20.34
C GLU A 42 -7.36 28.33 -19.46
N GLN A 43 -7.78 27.08 -19.34
CA GLN A 43 -8.53 26.62 -18.20
C GLN A 43 -7.50 26.62 -17.07
N GLU A 44 -7.66 27.54 -16.12
CA GLU A 44 -6.79 27.68 -14.96
C GLU A 44 -6.44 26.29 -14.44
N ARG A 45 -5.19 25.86 -14.67
CA ARG A 45 -4.64 24.69 -14.00
C ARG A 45 -4.85 24.97 -12.51
N PRO A 46 -5.54 24.10 -11.76
CA PRO A 46 -5.67 24.31 -10.32
C PRO A 46 -4.27 24.58 -9.79
N LYS A 47 -4.08 25.75 -9.16
CA LYS A 47 -2.83 26.10 -8.50
C LYS A 47 -2.52 24.94 -7.57
N PHE A 48 -1.58 24.09 -7.96
CA PHE A 48 -0.95 23.15 -7.04
C PHE A 48 -0.24 24.03 -6.03
N THR A 49 -0.92 24.38 -4.95
CA THR A 49 -0.26 24.90 -3.77
C THR A 49 0.81 23.88 -3.43
N ALA A 50 2.07 24.32 -3.40
CA ALA A 50 3.16 23.46 -2.99
C ALA A 50 2.74 22.79 -1.68
N PRO A 51 2.87 21.46 -1.55
CA PRO A 51 2.48 20.78 -0.31
C PRO A 51 3.18 21.50 0.86
N PRO A 52 2.50 21.65 2.01
CA PRO A 52 3.12 22.27 3.19
C PRO A 52 4.48 21.61 3.42
N LYS A 53 5.53 22.42 3.61
CA LYS A 53 6.92 21.93 3.70
C LYS A 53 6.98 20.82 4.75
N ALA A 54 7.08 19.56 4.31
CA ALA A 54 7.21 18.40 5.18
C ALA A 54 8.45 18.56 6.08
N CYS A 55 8.49 17.84 7.21
CA CYS A 55 9.68 17.79 8.05
C CYS A 55 10.90 17.44 7.20
N GLN A 56 12.02 18.09 7.45
CA GLN A 56 13.26 17.75 6.75
C GLN A 56 13.72 16.34 7.17
N PRO A 57 14.23 15.53 6.22
CA PRO A 57 14.85 14.25 6.54
C PRO A 57 15.98 14.41 7.56
N VAL A 58 16.04 13.50 8.52
CA VAL A 58 17.07 13.49 9.56
C VAL A 58 18.36 12.90 9.04
N THR A 59 19.50 13.50 9.41
CA THR A 59 20.82 13.02 9.02
C THR A 59 21.17 11.71 9.73
N LEU A 60 22.09 10.93 9.13
CA LEU A 60 22.50 9.65 9.70
C LEU A 60 23.18 9.83 11.05
N GLN A 61 23.98 10.89 11.19
CA GLN A 61 24.67 11.22 12.44
C GLN A 61 23.67 11.48 13.56
N GLU A 62 22.59 12.21 13.27
CA GLU A 62 21.56 12.48 14.27
C GLU A 62 20.76 11.23 14.63
N VAL A 63 20.45 10.38 13.65
CA VAL A 63 19.85 9.06 13.92
C VAL A 63 20.76 8.21 14.82
N ILE A 64 22.06 8.17 14.55
CA ILE A 64 23.03 7.44 15.39
C ILE A 64 23.07 8.06 16.79
N ARG A 65 23.15 9.39 16.90
CA ARG A 65 23.25 10.10 18.18
C ARG A 65 22.02 9.85 19.08
N GLN A 66 20.80 9.89 18.53
CA GLN A 66 19.59 9.61 19.31
C GLN A 66 19.39 8.12 19.63
N ASN A 67 20.14 7.22 19.00
CA ASN A 67 20.05 5.78 19.18
C ASN A 67 21.38 5.17 19.67
N SER A 68 22.27 5.95 20.26
CA SER A 68 23.53 5.44 20.83
C SER A 68 23.36 4.90 22.24
N GLN A 69 22.26 5.23 22.91
CA GLN A 69 22.01 4.84 24.29
C GLN A 69 22.02 3.31 24.46
N PRO A 70 22.67 2.79 25.52
CA PRO A 70 22.62 1.38 25.88
C PRO A 70 21.17 0.93 26.03
N ILE A 71 20.88 -0.27 25.53
CA ILE A 71 19.57 -0.88 25.68
C ILE A 71 19.67 -1.91 26.80
N ARG A 72 18.66 -1.95 27.67
CA ARG A 72 18.52 -3.01 28.65
C ARG A 72 18.60 -4.37 27.96
N LYS A 73 19.34 -5.31 28.57
CA LYS A 73 19.35 -6.71 28.16
C LYS A 73 18.20 -7.48 28.80
N LEU A 74 17.58 -8.39 28.06
CA LEU A 74 16.61 -9.34 28.61
C LEU A 74 17.20 -10.74 28.60
N ASP A 75 17.17 -11.39 29.76
CA ASP A 75 17.52 -12.80 29.88
C ASP A 75 16.31 -13.69 29.61
N TYR A 76 16.50 -14.63 28.69
CA TYR A 76 15.51 -15.62 28.25
C TYR A 76 15.86 -17.05 28.68
N GLY A 77 16.91 -17.21 29.49
CA GLY A 77 17.51 -18.49 29.84
C GLY A 77 17.80 -19.30 28.58
N ASN A 78 17.35 -20.55 28.57
CA ASN A 78 17.57 -21.48 27.44
C ASN A 78 16.65 -21.25 26.23
N THR A 79 15.79 -20.20 26.25
CA THR A 79 14.87 -19.95 25.13
C THR A 79 15.60 -19.24 23.99
N THR A 80 15.68 -19.89 22.83
CA THR A 80 16.40 -19.37 21.65
C THR A 80 15.49 -18.81 20.55
N SER A 81 14.17 -18.97 20.70
CA SER A 81 13.18 -18.57 19.70
C SER A 81 11.91 -18.01 20.34
N PHE A 82 11.29 -17.05 19.66
CA PHE A 82 9.98 -16.51 20.02
C PHE A 82 8.79 -17.41 19.63
N LYS A 83 9.02 -18.66 19.24
CA LYS A 83 7.93 -19.64 19.04
C LYS A 83 7.17 -19.85 20.35
N ASN A 84 5.84 -19.87 20.30
CA ASN A 84 4.95 -19.97 21.47
C ASN A 84 5.08 -18.83 22.50
N TYR A 85 5.74 -17.72 22.13
CA TYR A 85 6.04 -16.60 23.04
C TYR A 85 4.80 -16.03 23.75
N CYS A 86 3.71 -15.74 23.01
CA CYS A 86 2.49 -15.21 23.62
C CYS A 86 1.58 -16.27 24.27
N ASN A 87 1.84 -17.57 24.06
CA ASN A 87 1.06 -18.63 24.70
C ASN A 87 1.45 -18.80 26.18
N LYS A 88 2.62 -18.27 26.59
CA LYS A 88 3.17 -18.39 27.95
C LYS A 88 2.77 -17.22 28.87
N ASN A 89 1.53 -16.74 28.76
CA ASN A 89 0.98 -15.68 29.63
C ASN A 89 1.76 -14.34 29.59
N ARG A 90 2.40 -14.04 28.45
CA ARG A 90 3.10 -12.77 28.19
C ARG A 90 2.09 -11.69 27.76
N ARG A 91 2.41 -10.41 28.00
CA ARG A 91 1.52 -9.24 27.80
C ARG A 91 1.35 -8.84 26.33
N CYS A 92 1.24 -9.82 25.44
CA CYS A 92 1.06 -9.58 24.01
C CYS A 92 -0.29 -8.95 23.74
N ILE A 93 -0.34 -8.10 22.72
CA ILE A 93 -1.61 -7.51 22.29
C ILE A 93 -2.48 -8.58 21.62
N ARG A 94 -3.81 -8.37 21.61
CA ARG A 94 -4.74 -9.30 20.97
C ARG A 94 -4.42 -9.47 19.49
N GLY A 95 -4.51 -10.69 18.96
CA GLY A 95 -4.14 -10.97 17.57
C GLY A 95 -5.06 -10.41 16.50
N PHE A 96 -6.38 -10.48 16.69
CA PHE A 96 -7.35 -10.11 15.66
C PHE A 96 -8.26 -8.99 16.15
N ALA A 97 -7.69 -7.87 16.62
CA ALA A 97 -8.50 -6.74 17.06
C ALA A 97 -9.15 -6.07 15.84
N ASN A 98 -10.44 -5.73 15.95
CA ASN A 98 -11.18 -5.14 14.84
C ASN A 98 -11.07 -3.61 14.85
N VAL A 99 -10.27 -3.06 13.94
CA VAL A 99 -10.18 -1.61 13.69
C VAL A 99 -11.15 -1.24 12.56
N LYS A 100 -12.33 -0.73 12.91
CA LYS A 100 -13.45 -0.52 11.97
C LYS A 100 -13.16 0.49 10.85
N HIS A 101 -12.32 1.48 11.09
CA HIS A 101 -12.15 2.65 10.20
C HIS A 101 -11.06 2.49 9.13
N ASP A 102 -10.41 1.33 9.06
CA ASP A 102 -9.17 1.19 8.28
C ASP A 102 -9.12 -0.15 7.52
N GLN A 103 -10.27 -0.46 6.91
CA GLN A 103 -10.56 -1.65 6.13
C GLN A 103 -10.65 -1.24 4.66
N TYR A 104 -9.54 -1.31 3.93
CA TYR A 104 -9.51 -0.94 2.51
C TYR A 104 -9.54 -2.19 1.65
N LEU A 105 -10.75 -2.57 1.21
CA LEU A 105 -10.96 -3.72 0.33
C LEU A 105 -11.34 -3.26 -1.06
N TRP A 106 -10.71 -3.83 -2.08
CA TRP A 106 -10.84 -3.42 -3.47
C TRP A 106 -11.24 -4.61 -4.33
N THR A 107 -12.30 -4.46 -5.13
CA THR A 107 -12.70 -5.51 -6.08
C THR A 107 -12.20 -5.19 -7.48
N PHE A 108 -11.62 -6.19 -8.14
CA PHE A 108 -11.16 -6.12 -9.52
C PHE A 108 -11.91 -7.17 -10.35
N PRO A 109 -13.01 -6.79 -11.04
CA PRO A 109 -13.87 -7.74 -11.74
C PRO A 109 -13.18 -8.55 -12.82
N LYS A 110 -12.28 -7.94 -13.61
CA LYS A 110 -11.58 -8.61 -14.72
C LYS A 110 -10.73 -9.79 -14.26
N SER A 111 -10.12 -9.69 -13.07
CA SER A 111 -9.33 -10.77 -12.45
C SER A 111 -10.10 -11.54 -11.37
N LYS A 112 -11.41 -11.25 -11.18
CA LYS A 112 -12.25 -11.78 -10.09
C LYS A 112 -11.52 -11.78 -8.73
N THR A 113 -10.83 -10.70 -8.41
CA THR A 113 -9.99 -10.63 -7.21
C THR A 113 -10.49 -9.57 -6.24
N LEU A 114 -10.64 -9.95 -4.97
CA LEU A 114 -10.81 -9.02 -3.84
C LEU A 114 -9.46 -8.81 -3.17
N VAL A 115 -8.87 -7.62 -3.30
CA VAL A 115 -7.60 -7.26 -2.68
C VAL A 115 -7.84 -6.54 -1.37
N CYS A 116 -7.26 -7.03 -0.28
CA CYS A 116 -7.13 -6.22 0.92
C CYS A 116 -5.85 -5.36 0.87
N GLN A 117 -6.05 -4.06 0.90
CA GLN A 117 -5.00 -3.07 0.96
C GLN A 117 -4.60 -2.81 2.42
N ILE A 118 -3.39 -3.22 2.78
CA ILE A 118 -2.79 -2.92 4.08
C ILE A 118 -1.67 -1.90 3.89
N LYS A 119 -1.83 -0.72 4.50
CA LYS A 119 -0.80 0.32 4.54
C LYS A 119 0.56 -0.26 4.97
N LYS A 120 1.63 0.21 4.33
CA LYS A 120 3.05 -0.22 4.50
C LYS A 120 3.41 -1.63 4.02
N ASN A 121 2.50 -2.35 3.37
CA ASN A 121 2.78 -3.66 2.77
C ASN A 121 2.98 -3.59 1.25
N MET A 122 3.68 -2.56 0.73
CA MET A 122 3.70 -2.26 -0.73
C MET A 122 2.30 -2.13 -1.34
N SER A 123 1.33 -1.66 -0.55
CA SER A 123 -0.08 -1.56 -0.96
C SER A 123 -0.31 -0.70 -2.19
N GLN A 124 0.52 0.33 -2.39
CA GLN A 124 0.44 1.21 -3.56
C GLN A 124 0.75 0.41 -4.83
N LEU A 125 1.92 -0.23 -4.89
CA LEU A 125 2.31 -1.08 -6.02
C LEU A 125 1.29 -2.20 -6.29
N LEU A 126 0.79 -2.86 -5.24
CA LEU A 126 -0.22 -3.90 -5.39
C LEU A 126 -1.48 -3.35 -6.07
N LEU A 127 -1.98 -2.20 -5.61
CA LEU A 127 -3.13 -1.54 -6.24
C LEU A 127 -2.81 -1.11 -7.67
N SER A 128 -1.64 -0.53 -7.96
CA SER A 128 -1.26 -0.16 -9.33
C SER A 128 -1.31 -1.35 -10.28
N ILE A 129 -0.81 -2.51 -9.85
CA ILE A 129 -0.82 -3.73 -10.65
C ILE A 129 -2.25 -4.11 -11.01
N PHE A 130 -3.16 -4.15 -10.02
CA PHE A 130 -4.53 -4.53 -10.29
C PHE A 130 -5.31 -3.45 -11.05
N CYS A 131 -5.02 -2.17 -10.84
CA CYS A 131 -5.57 -1.07 -11.63
C CYS A 131 -5.13 -1.19 -13.11
N PHE A 132 -3.85 -1.43 -13.38
CA PHE A 132 -3.33 -1.71 -14.72
C PHE A 132 -4.02 -2.92 -15.37
N LEU A 133 -4.17 -4.01 -14.61
CA LEU A 133 -4.81 -5.22 -15.15
C LEU A 133 -6.30 -5.04 -15.43
N ASN A 134 -6.98 -4.17 -14.67
CA ASN A 134 -8.40 -3.90 -14.86
C ASN A 134 -8.65 -3.15 -16.18
N ASP A 135 -7.81 -2.17 -16.51
CA ASP A 135 -7.85 -1.44 -17.79
C ASP A 135 -6.43 -1.07 -18.26
N GLU A 136 -5.84 -1.94 -19.09
CA GLU A 136 -4.46 -1.78 -19.56
C GLU A 136 -4.31 -0.58 -20.52
N LEU A 137 -5.35 -0.29 -21.30
CA LEU A 137 -5.31 0.79 -22.29
C LEU A 137 -5.40 2.14 -21.60
N ASP A 138 -6.41 2.35 -20.75
CA ASP A 138 -6.54 3.59 -19.98
C ASP A 138 -5.31 3.82 -19.08
N PHE A 139 -4.75 2.75 -18.52
CA PHE A 139 -3.55 2.87 -17.69
C PHE A 139 -2.34 3.36 -18.50
N LEU A 140 -2.06 2.75 -19.65
CA LEU A 140 -0.89 3.08 -20.45
C LEU A 140 -1.06 4.42 -21.21
N TYR A 141 -2.21 4.64 -21.86
CA TYR A 141 -2.47 5.88 -22.61
C TYR A 141 -2.72 7.09 -21.71
N GLY A 142 -3.20 6.87 -20.48
CA GLY A 142 -3.30 7.91 -19.46
C GLY A 142 -1.97 8.31 -18.83
N GLY A 143 -0.84 7.74 -19.28
CA GLY A 143 0.50 8.05 -18.75
C GLY A 143 0.71 7.57 -17.31
N LYS A 144 -0.03 6.56 -16.86
CA LYS A 144 0.09 6.02 -15.50
C LYS A 144 1.31 5.10 -15.40
N SER A 145 1.90 5.04 -14.21
CA SER A 145 3.02 4.15 -13.90
C SER A 145 2.67 3.29 -12.68
N LEU A 146 3.20 2.06 -12.64
CA LEU A 146 3.05 1.16 -11.49
C LEU A 146 3.67 1.71 -10.19
N THR A 147 4.60 2.66 -10.29
CA THR A 147 5.25 3.31 -9.14
C THR A 147 4.72 4.71 -8.83
N GLY A 148 3.82 5.23 -9.68
CA GLY A 148 3.16 6.52 -9.49
C GLY A 148 2.11 6.52 -8.38
N ASP A 149 1.50 7.69 -8.13
CA ASP A 149 0.42 7.83 -7.16
C ASP A 149 -0.92 7.30 -7.70
N VAL A 150 -1.22 6.06 -7.35
CA VAL A 150 -2.44 5.34 -7.77
C VAL A 150 -3.70 5.86 -7.10
N PHE A 151 -3.60 6.61 -5.99
CA PHE A 151 -4.79 7.05 -5.25
C PHE A 151 -5.54 8.17 -5.97
N ASN A 152 -4.84 8.93 -6.81
CA ASN A 152 -5.41 9.96 -7.68
C ASN A 152 -5.79 9.43 -9.07
N GLN A 153 -5.49 8.17 -9.35
CA GLN A 153 -5.68 7.57 -10.66
C GLN A 153 -6.88 6.63 -10.61
N GLY A 154 -8.05 7.13 -11.02
CA GLY A 154 -9.25 6.31 -11.16
C GLY A 154 -8.94 5.01 -11.91
N CYS A 155 -9.30 3.86 -11.32
CA CYS A 155 -9.03 2.56 -11.92
C CYS A 155 -10.25 1.63 -11.97
N GLY A 156 -11.46 2.20 -11.97
CA GLY A 156 -12.72 1.45 -12.04
C GLY A 156 -12.93 0.47 -10.88
N ALA A 157 -12.12 0.56 -9.82
CA ALA A 157 -12.15 -0.32 -8.68
C ALA A 157 -13.12 0.21 -7.62
N ASN A 158 -13.95 -0.68 -7.08
CA ASN A 158 -14.84 -0.35 -5.98
C ASN A 158 -14.13 -0.58 -4.65
N LYS A 159 -14.13 0.46 -3.80
CA LYS A 159 -13.59 0.42 -2.44
C LYS A 159 -14.71 0.12 -1.44
N TYR A 160 -14.48 -0.86 -0.57
CA TYR A 160 -15.44 -1.31 0.43
C TYR A 160 -14.84 -1.28 1.84
N PRO A 161 -15.66 -0.97 2.86
CA PRO A 161 -15.22 -0.93 4.25
C PRO A 161 -15.27 -2.30 4.94
N SER A 162 -15.76 -3.35 4.27
CA SER A 162 -15.76 -4.71 4.81
C SER A 162 -15.90 -5.76 3.71
N GLN A 163 -15.45 -6.98 4.00
CA GLN A 163 -15.56 -8.10 3.06
C GLN A 163 -17.03 -8.41 2.76
N GLN A 164 -17.90 -8.37 3.77
CA GLN A 164 -19.33 -8.59 3.58
C GLN A 164 -19.94 -7.58 2.57
N LYS A 165 -19.58 -6.28 2.66
CA LYS A 165 -20.07 -5.28 1.72
C LYS A 165 -19.46 -5.48 0.32
N ALA A 166 -18.17 -5.83 0.24
CA ALA A 166 -17.53 -6.15 -1.04
C ALA A 166 -18.23 -7.32 -1.75
N MET A 167 -18.47 -8.41 -1.04
CA MET A 167 -19.11 -9.61 -1.60
C MET A 167 -20.56 -9.35 -2.02
N LYS A 168 -21.33 -8.54 -1.28
CA LYS A 168 -22.69 -8.14 -1.69
C LYS A 168 -22.70 -7.32 -2.97
N GLY A 169 -21.63 -6.57 -3.26
CA GLY A 169 -21.48 -5.81 -4.50
C GLY A 169 -21.16 -6.65 -5.73
N ILE A 170 -20.89 -7.94 -5.57
CA ILE A 170 -20.50 -8.86 -6.64
C ILE A 170 -21.72 -9.72 -7.01
N LYS A 171 -22.20 -9.60 -8.26
CA LYS A 171 -23.38 -10.36 -8.75
C LYS A 171 -23.18 -11.88 -8.74
N ASP A 172 -22.02 -12.34 -9.19
CA ASP A 172 -21.61 -13.74 -9.18
C ASP A 172 -20.24 -13.87 -8.50
N THR A 173 -20.24 -14.52 -7.34
CA THR A 173 -19.04 -14.73 -6.52
C THR A 173 -18.25 -15.97 -6.95
N LYS A 174 -18.76 -16.76 -7.91
CA LYS A 174 -18.09 -17.97 -8.41
C LYS A 174 -16.76 -17.62 -9.07
N GLY A 175 -15.70 -18.24 -8.56
CA GLY A 175 -14.33 -18.04 -9.02
C GLY A 175 -13.67 -16.76 -8.51
N TRP A 176 -14.30 -16.05 -7.56
CA TRP A 176 -13.63 -14.93 -6.89
C TRP A 176 -12.66 -15.41 -5.83
N ASN A 177 -11.49 -14.77 -5.79
CA ASN A 177 -10.45 -15.04 -4.80
C ASN A 177 -10.15 -13.78 -3.98
N SER A 178 -10.02 -13.97 -2.67
CA SER A 178 -9.52 -12.93 -1.78
C SER A 178 -8.00 -13.01 -1.70
N MET A 179 -7.31 -11.88 -1.83
CA MET A 179 -5.86 -11.77 -1.75
C MET A 179 -5.46 -10.71 -0.73
N VAL A 180 -4.33 -10.95 -0.05
CA VAL A 180 -3.65 -9.94 0.76
C VAL A 180 -2.14 -10.04 0.57
N LEU A 181 -1.49 -8.88 0.48
CA LEU A 181 -0.03 -8.76 0.62
C LEU A 181 0.30 -8.39 2.06
N VAL A 182 1.08 -9.25 2.70
CA VAL A 182 1.57 -9.06 4.07
C VAL A 182 3.07 -8.89 4.08
N ARG A 183 3.57 -8.11 5.03
CA ARG A 183 4.98 -7.76 5.17
C ARG A 183 5.57 -8.36 6.43
N GLU A 184 6.82 -8.79 6.37
CA GLU A 184 7.54 -9.30 7.54
C GLU A 184 7.50 -8.25 8.67
N PRO A 185 7.12 -8.63 9.91
CA PRO A 185 6.83 -7.65 10.95
C PRO A 185 7.96 -6.68 11.30
N VAL A 186 9.22 -7.14 11.36
CA VAL A 186 10.38 -6.26 11.62
C VAL A 186 10.57 -5.28 10.46
N ASP A 187 10.55 -5.77 9.22
CA ASP A 187 10.67 -4.92 8.05
C ASP A 187 9.53 -3.88 7.94
N ARG A 188 8.32 -4.27 8.33
CA ARG A 188 7.15 -3.37 8.37
C ARG A 188 7.35 -2.23 9.37
N ILE A 189 7.70 -2.52 10.62
CA ILE A 189 7.87 -1.47 11.64
C ILE A 189 9.04 -0.55 11.29
N LEU A 190 10.14 -1.10 10.75
CA LEU A 190 11.26 -0.31 10.23
C LEU A 190 10.83 0.63 9.11
N SER A 191 10.01 0.14 8.16
CA SER A 191 9.52 0.99 7.06
C SER A 191 8.60 2.10 7.55
N THR A 192 7.81 1.86 8.59
CA THR A 192 6.98 2.89 9.23
C THR A 192 7.84 3.92 9.93
N PHE A 193 8.80 3.48 10.74
CA PHE A 193 9.73 4.37 11.44
C PHE A 193 10.57 5.21 10.46
N MET A 194 11.10 4.60 9.41
CA MET A 194 11.86 5.32 8.38
C MET A 194 11.02 6.39 7.69
N HIS A 195 9.78 6.06 7.31
CA HIS A 195 8.90 6.99 6.58
C HIS A 195 8.49 8.19 7.44
N PHE A 196 7.97 7.93 8.65
CA PHE A 196 7.40 8.99 9.48
C PHE A 196 8.41 9.66 10.41
N CYS A 197 9.40 8.92 10.93
CA CYS A 197 10.34 9.46 11.92
C CYS A 197 11.59 10.03 11.27
N VAL A 198 12.19 9.28 10.35
CA VAL A 198 13.48 9.66 9.76
C VAL A 198 13.30 10.57 8.55
N VAL A 199 12.50 10.16 7.57
CA VAL A 199 12.22 10.97 6.38
C VAL A 199 11.28 12.12 6.72
N GLY A 200 10.20 11.84 7.46
CA GLY A 200 9.26 12.87 7.90
C GLY A 200 8.23 13.27 6.84
N ASP A 201 8.00 12.41 5.84
CA ASP A 201 6.97 12.61 4.82
C ASP A 201 5.58 12.80 5.48
N TYR A 202 4.81 13.76 4.96
CA TYR A 202 3.43 14.08 5.36
C TYR A 202 3.24 14.61 6.79
N ILE A 203 4.31 14.90 7.54
CA ILE A 203 4.19 15.56 8.84
C ILE A 203 4.16 17.08 8.64
N GLU A 204 3.10 17.72 9.13
CA GLU A 204 3.00 19.18 9.11
C GLU A 204 4.18 19.82 9.86
N PRO A 205 4.78 20.90 9.32
CA PRO A 205 6.04 21.44 9.84
C PRO A 205 5.99 21.87 11.32
N ASN A 206 4.83 22.27 11.82
CA ASN A 206 4.59 22.63 13.24
C ASN A 206 4.49 21.42 14.19
N VAL A 207 4.53 20.18 13.67
CA VAL A 207 4.44 18.93 14.46
C VAL A 207 5.75 18.15 14.44
N CYS A 208 6.80 18.62 13.73
CA CYS A 208 8.07 17.91 13.60
C CYS A 208 8.74 17.57 14.95
N GLU A 209 8.58 18.44 15.95
CA GLU A 209 9.11 18.23 17.32
C GLU A 209 8.34 17.14 18.08
N LYS A 210 7.08 16.88 17.71
CA LYS A 210 6.22 15.85 18.32
C LYS A 210 6.12 14.58 17.48
N ARG A 211 6.89 14.45 16.39
CA ARG A 211 6.82 13.27 15.53
C ARG A 211 7.16 12.00 16.28
N CYS A 212 6.55 10.91 15.83
CA CYS A 212 6.80 9.56 16.36
C CYS A 212 6.53 9.45 17.85
N HIS A 213 5.33 9.88 18.25
CA HIS A 213 4.84 9.83 19.63
C HIS A 213 5.72 10.63 20.60
N GLY A 214 6.26 11.77 20.13
CA GLY A 214 7.16 12.62 20.91
C GLY A 214 8.59 12.09 21.06
N CYS A 215 8.96 11.02 20.35
CA CYS A 215 10.28 10.40 20.48
C CYS A 215 11.34 10.94 19.49
N GLY A 216 10.97 11.85 18.58
CA GLY A 216 11.86 12.30 17.52
C GLY A 216 12.29 11.12 16.63
N VAL A 217 13.58 10.80 16.63
CA VAL A 217 14.14 9.62 15.93
C VAL A 217 14.75 8.58 16.88
N ASN A 218 14.39 8.59 18.17
CA ASN A 218 14.76 7.53 19.10
C ASN A 218 13.84 6.29 18.88
N MET A 219 14.41 5.21 18.37
CA MET A 219 13.68 3.97 18.06
C MET A 219 13.18 3.26 19.32
N THR A 220 13.98 3.23 20.39
CA THR A 220 13.61 2.57 21.64
C THR A 220 12.34 3.19 22.21
N CYS A 221 12.35 4.52 22.40
CA CYS A 221 11.19 5.30 22.83
C CYS A 221 9.98 5.07 21.92
N PHE A 222 10.19 5.12 20.60
CA PHE A 222 9.10 4.93 19.64
C PHE A 222 8.44 3.56 19.78
N LEU A 223 9.24 2.48 19.87
CA LEU A 223 8.72 1.12 20.00
C LEU A 223 7.97 0.91 21.31
N GLU A 224 8.48 1.44 22.42
CA GLU A 224 7.81 1.40 23.72
C GLU A 224 6.47 2.13 23.68
N ASN A 225 6.44 3.37 23.19
CA ASN A 225 5.22 4.16 23.08
C ASN A 225 4.20 3.53 22.12
N GLN A 226 4.67 3.01 20.98
CA GLN A 226 3.83 2.30 20.02
C GLN A 226 3.21 1.05 20.64
N TRP A 227 3.98 0.24 21.39
CA TRP A 227 3.46 -0.93 22.08
C TRP A 227 2.41 -0.57 23.14
N LEU A 228 2.67 0.46 23.97
CA LEU A 228 1.73 0.92 24.98
C LEU A 228 0.40 1.37 24.36
N LEU A 229 0.46 2.13 23.27
CA LEU A 229 -0.72 2.58 22.53
C LEU A 229 -1.51 1.39 21.97
N LEU A 230 -0.83 0.45 21.31
CA LEU A 230 -1.49 -0.74 20.77
C LEU A 230 -2.07 -1.63 21.87
N ARG A 231 -1.41 -1.77 23.02
CA ARG A 231 -1.93 -2.52 24.15
C ARG A 231 -3.25 -1.94 24.63
N LYS A 232 -3.32 -0.61 24.79
CA LYS A 232 -4.55 0.12 25.14
C LYS A 232 -5.64 -0.12 24.09
N MET A 233 -5.31 0.03 22.81
CA MET A 233 -6.25 -0.18 21.70
C MET A 233 -6.78 -1.62 21.61
N SER A 234 -5.96 -2.61 21.97
CA SER A 234 -6.38 -4.01 21.92
C SER A 234 -7.52 -4.32 22.91
N GLY A 235 -7.60 -3.59 24.03
CA GLY A 235 -8.71 -3.71 24.99
C GLY A 235 -9.90 -2.82 24.66
N LYS A 236 -9.65 -1.61 24.14
CA LYS A 236 -10.66 -0.63 23.76
C LYS A 236 -10.27 0.01 22.41
N PRO A 237 -10.80 -0.49 21.28
CA PRO A 237 -10.48 0.06 19.97
C PRO A 237 -10.82 1.56 19.90
N GLU A 238 -9.84 2.40 19.59
CA GLU A 238 -10.06 3.82 19.42
C GLU A 238 -10.84 4.11 18.13
N LYS A 239 -11.71 5.14 18.17
CA LYS A 239 -12.54 5.52 17.01
C LYS A 239 -11.73 6.22 15.91
N LYS A 240 -10.62 6.88 16.27
CA LYS A 240 -9.72 7.56 15.34
C LYS A 240 -8.29 7.27 15.75
N LEU A 241 -7.45 6.89 14.78
CA LEU A 241 -6.06 6.58 15.00
C LEU A 241 -5.18 7.71 14.46
N GLY A 242 -4.03 7.92 15.11
CA GLY A 242 -2.97 8.74 14.54
C GLY A 242 -2.37 8.06 13.31
N GLU A 243 -1.95 8.84 12.32
CA GLU A 243 -1.46 8.32 11.04
C GLU A 243 -0.31 7.32 11.21
N ILE A 244 0.67 7.62 12.06
CA ILE A 244 1.78 6.71 12.34
C ILE A 244 1.29 5.37 12.91
N THR A 245 0.33 5.44 13.84
CA THR A 245 -0.26 4.25 14.46
C THR A 245 -0.98 3.39 13.44
N GLU A 246 -1.74 3.98 12.52
CA GLU A 246 -2.39 3.26 11.42
C GLU A 246 -1.38 2.45 10.59
N HIS A 247 -0.25 3.06 10.29
CA HIS A 247 0.82 2.45 9.52
C HIS A 247 1.70 1.48 10.34
N ALA A 248 1.60 1.49 11.67
CA ALA A 248 2.40 0.67 12.59
C ALA A 248 1.64 -0.50 13.21
N TYR A 249 0.31 -0.49 13.35
CA TYR A 249 -0.40 -1.56 14.07
C TYR A 249 -0.43 -2.91 13.31
N PRO A 250 -0.66 -4.06 13.97
CA PRO A 250 -0.56 -5.39 13.34
C PRO A 250 -1.45 -5.58 12.11
N GLN A 251 -0.95 -6.34 11.14
CA GLN A 251 -1.67 -6.61 9.90
C GLN A 251 -2.86 -7.53 10.14
N THR A 252 -2.80 -8.38 11.16
CA THR A 252 -3.92 -9.20 11.65
C THR A 252 -5.12 -8.39 12.17
N TRP A 253 -4.97 -7.08 12.38
CA TRP A 253 -6.08 -6.18 12.77
C TRP A 253 -6.78 -5.56 11.56
N ARG A 254 -6.36 -5.93 10.35
CA ARG A 254 -6.87 -5.43 9.07
C ARG A 254 -7.82 -6.43 8.42
N CYS A 255 -8.42 -6.01 7.31
CA CYS A 255 -9.25 -6.81 6.40
C CYS A 255 -10.45 -7.55 7.02
N GLY A 256 -10.84 -7.23 8.26
CA GLY A 256 -11.80 -8.02 9.04
C GLY A 256 -11.28 -9.42 9.35
N PHE A 257 -9.97 -9.58 9.46
CA PHE A 257 -9.36 -10.87 9.78
C PHE A 257 -9.81 -11.35 11.16
N THR A 258 -9.99 -12.67 11.22
CA THR A 258 -10.24 -13.47 12.40
C THR A 258 -9.39 -14.71 12.28
N ALA A 259 -9.18 -15.41 13.40
CA ALA A 259 -8.52 -16.71 13.40
C ALA A 259 -9.19 -17.73 12.45
N LYS A 260 -10.49 -17.54 12.11
CA LYS A 260 -11.26 -18.44 11.26
C LYS A 260 -11.16 -18.12 9.77
N ASN A 261 -11.13 -16.84 9.38
CA ASN A 261 -11.24 -16.43 7.97
C ASN A 261 -9.90 -16.06 7.31
N VAL A 262 -8.82 -15.81 8.07
CA VAL A 262 -7.54 -15.38 7.48
C VAL A 262 -6.99 -16.41 6.49
N LYS A 263 -7.24 -17.70 6.75
CA LYS A 263 -6.87 -18.82 5.86
C LYS A 263 -7.60 -18.84 4.52
N ASN A 264 -8.69 -18.10 4.37
CA ASN A 264 -9.46 -18.02 3.12
C ASN A 264 -8.85 -17.01 2.14
N TYR A 265 -7.78 -16.31 2.53
CA TYR A 265 -7.07 -15.38 1.67
C TYR A 265 -5.86 -16.06 1.03
N THR A 266 -5.61 -15.76 -0.24
CA THR A 266 -4.30 -15.95 -0.85
C THR A 266 -3.34 -14.92 -0.24
N ILE A 267 -2.40 -15.41 0.58
CA ILE A 267 -1.44 -14.57 1.30
C ILE A 267 -0.13 -14.52 0.52
N LEU A 268 0.20 -13.34 -0.01
CA LEU A 268 1.52 -13.05 -0.57
C LEU A 268 2.40 -12.45 0.53
N ARG A 269 3.62 -12.98 0.70
CA ARG A 269 4.53 -12.55 1.76
C ARG A 269 5.67 -11.71 1.21
N TYR A 270 5.80 -10.48 1.67
CA TYR A 270 6.90 -9.60 1.36
C TYR A 270 7.84 -9.50 2.54
N TYR A 271 9.13 -9.63 2.29
CA TYR A 271 10.19 -9.31 3.25
C TYR A 271 10.69 -7.92 2.88
N SER A 272 12.01 -7.71 2.75
CA SER A 272 12.59 -6.41 2.38
C SER A 272 12.94 -6.28 0.89
N ASP A 273 13.04 -7.38 0.15
CA ASP A 273 13.46 -7.38 -1.25
C ASP A 273 12.28 -7.66 -2.21
N VAL A 274 12.13 -6.80 -3.22
CA VAL A 274 11.15 -6.93 -4.31
C VAL A 274 11.34 -8.25 -5.06
N SER A 275 12.56 -8.81 -5.09
CA SER A 275 12.84 -10.12 -5.67
C SER A 275 12.02 -11.25 -5.03
N SER A 276 11.66 -11.12 -3.75
CA SER A 276 10.81 -12.09 -3.06
C SER A 276 9.33 -11.96 -3.45
N PHE A 277 8.89 -10.77 -3.86
CA PHE A 277 7.51 -10.46 -4.16
C PHE A 277 7.10 -10.87 -5.57
N PHE A 278 7.91 -10.53 -6.59
CA PHE A 278 7.53 -10.77 -7.99
C PHE A 278 7.18 -12.24 -8.32
N PRO A 279 7.96 -13.25 -7.90
CA PRO A 279 7.62 -14.66 -8.18
C PRO A 279 6.29 -15.12 -7.56
N GLN A 280 5.87 -14.51 -6.44
CA GLN A 280 4.61 -14.84 -5.79
C GLN A 280 3.42 -14.22 -6.53
N ILE A 281 3.49 -12.91 -6.81
CA ILE A 281 2.41 -12.23 -7.55
C ILE A 281 2.31 -12.74 -8.99
N LYS A 282 3.44 -13.04 -9.67
CA LYS A 282 3.45 -13.62 -11.02
C LYS A 282 2.64 -14.93 -11.06
N ARG A 283 2.91 -15.86 -10.15
CA ARG A 283 2.18 -17.14 -10.10
C ARG A 283 0.68 -16.95 -9.91
N TYR A 284 0.30 -16.02 -9.04
CA TYR A 284 -1.12 -15.68 -8.85
C TYR A 284 -1.74 -15.09 -10.13
N LEU A 285 -1.08 -14.12 -10.75
CA LEU A 285 -1.59 -13.47 -11.95
C LEU A 285 -1.70 -14.45 -13.14
N GLU A 286 -0.73 -15.35 -13.29
CA GLU A 286 -0.76 -16.44 -14.28
C GLU A 286 -1.96 -17.37 -14.06
N SER A 287 -2.23 -17.77 -12.81
CA SER A 287 -3.38 -18.64 -12.50
C SER A 287 -4.73 -17.96 -12.70
N HIS A 288 -4.76 -16.64 -12.91
CA HIS A 288 -5.95 -15.85 -13.19
C HIS A 288 -5.99 -15.34 -14.64
N GLY A 289 -5.23 -15.97 -15.55
CA GLY A 289 -5.31 -15.71 -16.99
C GLY A 289 -4.63 -14.42 -17.45
N THR A 290 -3.72 -13.85 -16.66
CA THR A 290 -2.99 -12.64 -17.05
C THR A 290 -2.06 -12.94 -18.23
N SER A 291 -2.08 -12.08 -19.26
CA SER A 291 -1.29 -12.27 -20.47
C SER A 291 0.23 -12.18 -20.21
N LYS A 292 1.03 -12.89 -21.00
CA LYS A 292 2.51 -12.81 -20.94
C LYS A 292 3.01 -11.37 -21.12
N LYS A 293 2.35 -10.58 -21.99
CA LYS A 293 2.67 -9.17 -22.24
C LYS A 293 2.49 -8.32 -20.97
N ALA A 294 1.34 -8.44 -20.32
CA ALA A 294 1.04 -7.73 -19.07
C ALA A 294 2.00 -8.14 -17.94
N LEU A 295 2.29 -9.45 -17.80
CA LEU A 295 3.27 -9.95 -16.83
C LEU A 295 4.67 -9.39 -17.06
N ASN A 296 5.10 -9.28 -18.34
CA ASN A 296 6.39 -8.71 -18.68
C ASN A 296 6.47 -7.21 -18.38
N TYR A 297 5.39 -6.46 -18.62
CA TYR A 297 5.30 -5.05 -18.22
C TYR A 297 5.47 -4.91 -16.71
N ILE A 298 4.69 -5.66 -15.91
CA ILE A 298 4.77 -5.64 -14.44
C ILE A 298 6.19 -5.97 -13.96
N LYS A 299 6.80 -7.03 -14.51
CA LYS A 299 8.18 -7.43 -14.19
C LYS A 299 9.18 -6.30 -14.43
N THR A 300 9.06 -5.65 -15.59
CA THR A 300 10.00 -4.63 -16.05
C THR A 300 9.86 -3.36 -15.23
N SER A 301 8.63 -2.88 -15.00
CA SER A 301 8.38 -1.71 -14.15
C SER A 301 8.88 -1.92 -12.72
N MET A 302 8.62 -3.09 -12.12
CA MET A 302 9.10 -3.38 -10.77
C MET A 302 10.63 -3.47 -10.64
N LYS A 303 11.33 -3.81 -11.73
CA LYS A 303 12.80 -3.86 -11.78
C LYS A 303 13.40 -2.47 -11.94
N ASN A 304 12.77 -1.64 -12.77
CA ASN A 304 13.35 -0.37 -13.22
C ASN A 304 12.93 0.83 -12.37
N GLU A 305 11.80 0.73 -11.68
CA GLU A 305 11.22 1.85 -10.95
C GLU A 305 11.05 1.51 -9.47
N ARG A 306 11.29 2.51 -8.60
CA ARG A 306 11.00 2.41 -7.17
C ARG A 306 9.84 3.31 -6.81
N THR A 307 8.99 2.84 -5.92
CA THR A 307 7.95 3.69 -5.33
C THR A 307 8.61 4.84 -4.55
N PRO A 308 8.03 6.06 -4.54
CA PRO A 308 8.57 7.22 -3.84
C PRO A 308 8.95 6.97 -2.38
N HIS A 309 8.22 6.10 -1.67
CA HIS A 309 8.44 5.81 -0.25
C HIS A 309 9.39 4.63 0.04
N SER A 310 10.20 4.20 -0.94
CA SER A 310 11.12 3.08 -0.76
C SER A 310 12.31 3.46 0.13
N THR A 311 12.44 2.79 1.27
CA THR A 311 13.46 3.09 2.31
C THR A 311 14.53 2.00 2.45
N VAL A 312 14.48 0.95 1.61
CA VAL A 312 15.26 -0.30 1.77
C VAL A 312 16.78 -0.09 1.70
N LEU A 313 17.26 0.91 0.95
CA LEU A 313 18.68 1.12 0.67
C LEU A 313 19.34 2.26 1.46
N LEU A 314 18.62 2.85 2.42
CA LEU A 314 19.16 3.96 3.18
C LEU A 314 20.11 3.43 4.26
N SER A 315 21.31 4.00 4.39
CA SER A 315 22.27 3.71 5.47
C SER A 315 21.65 3.81 6.86
N HIS A 316 20.74 4.77 7.04
CA HIS A 316 19.85 4.90 8.20
C HIS A 316 19.14 3.59 8.55
N ARG A 317 18.51 2.97 7.53
CA ARG A 317 17.74 1.74 7.71
C ARG A 317 18.65 0.58 8.11
N GLN A 318 19.82 0.44 7.50
CA GLN A 318 20.76 -0.64 7.85
C GLN A 318 21.22 -0.54 9.31
N TYR A 319 21.57 0.67 9.77
CA TYR A 319 21.94 0.92 11.16
C TYR A 319 20.80 0.59 12.12
N LEU A 320 19.59 1.08 11.82
CA LEU A 320 18.39 0.88 12.64
C LEU A 320 17.93 -0.58 12.66
N GLU A 321 18.01 -1.29 11.53
CA GLU A 321 17.71 -2.72 11.45
C GLU A 321 18.70 -3.54 12.27
N LYS A 322 20.00 -3.22 12.20
CA LYS A 322 21.03 -3.87 13.02
C LYS A 322 20.73 -3.67 14.50
N ARG A 323 20.49 -2.42 14.94
CA ARG A 323 20.16 -2.09 16.34
C ARG A 323 18.92 -2.85 16.84
N LEU A 324 17.87 -2.91 16.02
CA LEU A 324 16.63 -3.62 16.35
C LEU A 324 16.87 -5.12 16.48
N ARG A 325 17.46 -5.75 15.47
CA ARG A 325 17.64 -7.21 15.40
C ARG A 325 18.71 -7.73 16.36
N SER A 326 19.65 -6.89 16.81
CA SER A 326 20.66 -7.28 17.79
C SER A 326 20.21 -7.11 19.24
N SER A 327 19.04 -6.52 19.49
CA SER A 327 18.55 -6.25 20.85
C SER A 327 17.42 -7.22 21.24
N SER A 328 17.69 -8.04 22.24
CA SER A 328 16.72 -8.90 22.93
C SER A 328 15.51 -8.12 23.43
N TYR A 329 15.72 -6.91 23.96
CA TYR A 329 14.68 -6.02 24.45
C TYR A 329 13.83 -5.39 23.34
N LEU A 330 14.43 -4.86 22.28
CA LEU A 330 13.63 -4.29 21.19
C LEU A 330 12.86 -5.36 20.43
N MET A 331 13.46 -6.54 20.24
CA MET A 331 12.77 -7.69 19.65
C MET A 331 11.64 -8.21 20.54
N ASP A 332 11.79 -8.19 21.87
CA ASP A 332 10.71 -8.49 22.81
C ASP A 332 9.48 -7.60 22.58
N ILE A 333 9.71 -6.28 22.43
CA ILE A 333 8.64 -5.31 22.15
C ILE A 333 7.99 -5.58 20.78
N VAL A 334 8.78 -5.87 19.75
CA VAL A 334 8.25 -6.26 18.43
C VAL A 334 7.38 -7.50 18.54
N MET A 335 7.79 -8.51 19.32
CA MET A 335 7.00 -9.74 19.49
C MET A 335 5.73 -9.50 20.29
N HIS A 336 5.76 -8.64 21.31
CA HIS A 336 4.55 -8.21 22.00
C HIS A 336 3.52 -7.56 21.08
N MET A 337 3.96 -6.84 20.04
CA MET A 337 3.09 -6.20 19.05
C MET A 337 2.64 -7.16 17.93
N PHE A 338 3.56 -7.95 17.37
CA PHE A 338 3.33 -8.61 16.07
C PHE A 338 3.34 -10.13 16.10
N TYR A 339 3.40 -10.78 17.27
CA TYR A 339 3.40 -12.24 17.35
C TYR A 339 2.32 -12.92 16.50
N TYR A 340 1.11 -12.37 16.50
CA TYR A 340 0.01 -12.94 15.72
C TYR A 340 0.15 -12.75 14.21
N ASP A 341 0.87 -11.72 13.75
CA ASP A 341 1.23 -11.60 12.33
C ASP A 341 2.15 -12.76 11.92
N TYR A 342 3.12 -13.13 12.78
CA TYR A 342 3.98 -14.29 12.52
C TYR A 342 3.18 -15.58 12.41
N THR A 343 2.29 -15.85 13.36
CA THR A 343 1.50 -17.09 13.35
C THR A 343 0.45 -17.12 12.24
N ALA A 344 -0.31 -16.04 12.06
CA ALA A 344 -1.46 -16.02 11.15
C ALA A 344 -1.00 -16.03 9.69
N PHE A 345 0.12 -15.37 9.40
CA PHE A 345 0.65 -15.30 8.05
C PHE A 345 1.78 -16.28 7.80
N GLY A 346 2.22 -17.07 8.78
CA GLY A 346 3.26 -18.09 8.60
C GLY A 346 4.64 -17.50 8.27
N PHE A 347 5.00 -16.38 8.90
CA PHE A 347 6.38 -15.90 8.88
C PHE A 347 7.24 -16.72 9.83
N LYS A 348 8.53 -16.87 9.49
CA LYS A 348 9.49 -17.49 10.42
C LYS A 348 9.67 -16.58 11.63
N PHE A 349 9.57 -17.13 12.83
CA PHE A 349 9.88 -16.39 14.05
C PHE A 349 11.37 -16.00 14.07
N PRO A 350 11.70 -14.77 14.52
CA PRO A 350 13.08 -14.39 14.74
C PRO A 350 13.71 -15.25 15.84
N LYS A 351 15.03 -15.44 15.76
CA LYS A 351 15.81 -15.96 16.88
C LYS A 351 15.88 -14.89 17.96
N ILE A 352 15.93 -15.31 19.22
CA ILE A 352 16.23 -14.40 20.32
C ILE A 352 17.72 -14.02 20.19
N PRO A 353 18.06 -12.72 20.11
CA PRO A 353 19.45 -12.29 20.07
C PRO A 353 20.18 -12.79 21.32
N MET A 354 21.29 -13.49 21.12
CA MET A 354 22.22 -13.83 22.20
C MET A 354 23.12 -12.61 22.38
N GLU A 355 23.08 -12.01 23.56
CA GLU A 355 23.76 -10.73 23.87
C GLU A 355 24.91 -10.88 24.86
#